data_AF-V9L5X6-F1
#
_entry.id   AF-V9L5X6-F1
#
_cell.length_a   1.000
_cell.length_b   1.000
_cell.length_c   1.000
_cell.angle_alpha   90.00
_cell.angle_beta   90.00
_cell.angle_gamma   90.00
#
_symmetry.space_group_name_H-M   'P 1'
#
loop_
_entity.id
_entity.type
_entity.pdbx_description
1 polymer ?
#
loop_
_entity_poly.entity_id
_entity_poly.type
_entity_poly.pdbx_seq_one_letter_code
_entity_poly.pdbx_strand_id
1 'polypeptide(L)'
;VCVCGVCDCVVCLCVNSGIRGHFTLTVTEAGEAEKALVQTDDRLIEVNGENVEDCTYLQVSKRIKESGEAVTLLVAGRRTVAYYRDKGLTVVPAMASFSHVAFRPRSLHLLMGSSGFGFLLKAEERKTGTIGQYLRELDAGSPAEASGMRDGDRLLAVNGKNLEGVEHETAVTMIRASGDSVTLTVIDPQGDAFFTRLGLSPLIALQGEQREEDRERGRREARDEESATENRGEGASAPKPRFGRLVQNSEGFGFQVYSIADETGTYIKQVAAGGVAARAGLRDWDVLVEVNGENVESSPYEDVVCKIQASGQEVALLVMSQNEYWHCKENHIPLSSGVPGGGGERQRGNGSLPSDSTSR
;
A
#
# COMPACT_ATOMS: atom_id res chain seq x y z
N VAL A 1 -4.60 6.31 -9.48
CA VAL A 1 -5.04 6.87 -10.79
C VAL A 1 -6.43 7.44 -10.60
N CYS A 2 -6.72 8.63 -11.14
CA CYS A 2 -8.06 9.20 -11.07
C CYS A 2 -8.70 9.33 -12.45
N VAL A 3 -10.03 9.23 -12.51
CA VAL A 3 -10.86 9.58 -13.66
C VAL A 3 -11.72 10.75 -13.23
N CYS A 4 -11.70 11.84 -13.99
CA CYS A 4 -12.45 13.04 -13.65
C CYS A 4 -13.20 13.55 -14.89
N GLY A 5 -14.40 14.10 -14.70
CA GLY A 5 -15.14 14.76 -15.77
C GLY A 5 -14.41 16.01 -16.23
N VAL A 6 -14.23 16.22 -17.55
CA VAL A 6 -13.46 17.37 -18.08
C VAL A 6 -14.08 18.72 -17.69
N CYS A 7 -15.40 18.75 -17.44
CA CYS A 7 -16.13 19.93 -16.97
C CYS A 7 -16.00 20.18 -15.46
N ASP A 8 -15.67 19.16 -14.66
CA ASP A 8 -15.46 19.21 -13.20
C ASP A 8 -13.97 19.13 -12.82
N CYS A 9 -13.09 18.97 -13.81
CA CYS A 9 -11.65 19.14 -13.67
C CYS A 9 -11.31 20.63 -13.56
N VAL A 10 -11.67 21.25 -12.45
CA VAL A 10 -11.03 22.50 -12.01
C VAL A 10 -9.68 22.12 -11.39
N VAL A 11 -8.85 21.47 -12.21
CA VAL A 11 -7.46 21.15 -11.94
C VAL A 11 -6.66 22.27 -12.57
N CYS A 12 -6.35 23.31 -11.80
CA CYS A 12 -5.48 24.37 -12.30
C CYS A 12 -4.04 23.84 -12.34
N LEU A 13 -3.45 23.84 -13.52
CA LEU A 13 -2.03 23.53 -13.70
C LEU A 13 -1.22 24.75 -13.24
N CYS A 14 -0.54 24.63 -12.10
CA CYS A 14 0.45 25.61 -11.68
C CYS A 14 1.78 25.28 -12.34
N VAL A 15 2.38 26.28 -12.99
CA VAL A 15 3.73 26.21 -13.54
C VAL A 15 4.62 27.15 -12.74
N ASN A 16 5.65 26.61 -12.11
CA ASN A 16 6.75 27.46 -11.63
C ASN A 16 7.45 28.04 -12.85
N SER A 17 7.36 29.36 -13.04
CA SER A 17 7.87 30.06 -14.21
C SER A 17 9.34 29.67 -14.49
N GLY A 18 9.58 29.11 -15.68
CA GLY A 18 10.93 28.77 -16.16
C GLY A 18 11.34 27.29 -16.10
N ILE A 19 10.54 26.40 -15.49
CA ILE A 19 10.87 24.96 -15.40
C ILE A 19 9.90 24.16 -16.29
N ARG A 20 10.41 23.52 -17.35
CA ARG A 20 9.66 22.49 -18.10
C ARG A 20 9.41 21.29 -17.17
N GLY A 21 8.22 20.68 -17.25
CA GLY A 21 8.02 19.38 -16.62
C GLY A 21 7.61 19.32 -15.16
N HIS A 22 7.30 20.46 -14.56
CA HIS A 22 6.88 20.50 -13.15
C HIS A 22 5.47 21.08 -13.04
N PHE A 23 4.49 20.22 -13.33
CA PHE A 23 3.07 20.55 -13.20
C PHE A 23 2.57 20.09 -11.84
N THR A 24 2.08 21.04 -11.04
CA THR A 24 1.31 20.73 -9.83
C THR A 24 -0.15 21.05 -10.06
N LEU A 25 -1.00 20.36 -9.31
CA LEU A 25 -2.44 20.50 -9.40
C LEU A 25 -2.97 21.39 -8.27
N THR A 26 -3.95 22.23 -8.58
CA THR A 26 -4.85 22.79 -7.56
C THR A 26 -6.19 22.08 -7.70
N VAL A 27 -6.71 21.55 -6.59
CA VAL A 27 -7.97 20.81 -6.57
C VAL A 27 -9.06 21.68 -5.98
N THR A 28 -10.26 21.62 -6.58
CA THR A 28 -11.44 22.33 -6.07
C THR A 28 -12.18 21.47 -5.06
N GLU A 29 -12.62 22.11 -3.97
CA GLU A 29 -13.38 21.49 -2.89
C GLU A 29 -14.68 20.85 -3.42
N ALA A 30 -14.96 19.64 -2.97
CA ALA A 30 -16.03 18.73 -3.40
C ALA A 30 -16.02 18.32 -4.89
N GLY A 31 -14.93 18.59 -5.62
CA GLY A 31 -14.78 18.20 -7.03
C GLY A 31 -14.48 16.71 -7.23
N GLU A 32 -14.62 16.21 -8.46
CA GLU A 32 -14.33 14.80 -8.81
C GLU A 32 -12.88 14.41 -8.53
N ALA A 33 -11.94 15.35 -8.67
CA ALA A 33 -10.54 15.13 -8.33
C ALA A 33 -10.32 14.88 -6.83
N GLU A 34 -11.02 15.60 -5.95
CA GLU A 34 -10.95 15.37 -4.50
C GLU A 34 -11.59 14.04 -4.10
N LYS A 35 -12.73 13.68 -4.73
CA LYS A 35 -13.36 12.35 -4.55
C LYS A 35 -12.44 11.21 -4.96
N ALA A 36 -11.56 11.47 -5.93
CA ALA A 36 -10.51 10.54 -6.37
C ALA A 36 -9.21 10.67 -5.56
N LEU A 37 -9.23 11.37 -4.42
CA LEU A 37 -8.13 11.60 -3.48
C LEU A 37 -6.93 12.35 -4.06
N VAL A 38 -7.12 13.10 -5.14
CA VAL A 38 -6.11 14.04 -5.63
C VAL A 38 -6.04 15.22 -4.67
N GLN A 39 -4.84 15.60 -4.27
CA GLN A 39 -4.59 16.73 -3.39
C GLN A 39 -4.02 17.92 -4.15
N THR A 40 -4.26 19.12 -3.63
CA THR A 40 -3.52 20.30 -4.07
C THR A 40 -2.02 20.09 -3.83
N ASP A 41 -1.21 20.55 -4.77
CA ASP A 41 0.24 20.34 -4.86
C ASP A 41 0.70 18.93 -5.28
N ASP A 42 -0.23 18.02 -5.59
CA ASP A 42 0.13 16.77 -6.25
C ASP A 42 0.78 17.04 -7.60
N ARG A 43 1.83 16.27 -7.91
CA ARG A 43 2.56 16.39 -9.17
C ARG A 43 1.86 15.56 -10.24
N LEU A 44 1.58 16.19 -11.37
CA LEU A 44 1.05 15.52 -12.55
C LEU A 44 2.18 14.85 -13.34
N ILE A 45 2.07 13.54 -13.54
CA ILE A 45 3.07 12.71 -14.23
C ILE A 45 2.55 12.32 -15.62
N GLU A 46 1.30 11.85 -15.71
CA GLU A 46 0.68 11.44 -16.98
C GLU A 46 -0.73 11.99 -17.14
N VAL A 47 -1.10 12.24 -18.39
CA VAL A 47 -2.47 12.53 -18.82
C VAL A 47 -2.86 11.48 -19.86
N ASN A 48 -3.94 10.75 -19.61
CA ASN A 48 -4.45 9.70 -20.51
C ASN A 48 -3.41 8.64 -20.90
N GLY A 49 -2.51 8.28 -19.97
CA GLY A 49 -1.44 7.30 -20.21
C GLY A 49 -0.23 7.85 -20.97
N GLU A 50 -0.19 9.16 -21.25
CA GLU A 50 0.96 9.82 -21.84
C GLU A 50 1.71 10.65 -20.79
N ASN A 51 3.01 10.41 -20.63
CA ASN A 51 3.86 11.21 -19.76
C ASN A 51 3.88 12.69 -20.21
N VAL A 52 3.80 13.59 -19.22
CA VAL A 52 3.78 15.04 -19.41
C VAL A 52 4.95 15.76 -18.73
N GLU A 53 5.89 15.05 -18.12
CA GLU A 53 7.04 15.63 -17.42
C GLU A 53 8.04 16.33 -18.34
N ASP A 54 7.94 16.20 -19.67
CA ASP A 54 8.73 17.00 -20.63
C ASP A 54 7.86 17.96 -21.46
N CYS A 55 6.57 18.03 -21.17
CA CYS A 55 5.62 18.84 -21.93
C CYS A 55 5.63 20.32 -21.47
N THR A 56 5.21 21.19 -22.38
CA THR A 56 4.85 22.57 -22.09
C THR A 56 3.40 22.66 -21.58
N TYR A 57 3.08 23.73 -20.86
CA TYR A 57 1.72 24.01 -20.41
C TYR A 57 0.69 23.91 -21.55
N LEU A 58 1.01 24.47 -22.73
CA LEU A 58 0.12 24.44 -23.88
C LEU A 58 -0.15 23.00 -24.36
N GLN A 59 0.87 22.13 -24.36
CA GLN A 59 0.71 20.73 -24.75
C GLN A 59 -0.16 19.97 -23.74
N VAL A 60 0.08 20.15 -22.44
CA VAL A 60 -0.73 19.50 -21.39
C VAL A 60 -2.17 20.01 -21.40
N SER A 61 -2.36 21.32 -21.46
CA SER A 61 -3.69 21.95 -21.54
C SER A 61 -4.46 21.49 -22.78
N LYS A 62 -3.78 21.37 -23.92
CA LYS A 62 -4.38 20.84 -25.15
C LYS A 62 -4.84 19.38 -24.97
N ARG A 63 -3.98 18.51 -24.42
CA ARG A 63 -4.33 17.10 -24.14
C ARG A 63 -5.56 16.97 -23.22
N ILE A 64 -5.63 17.77 -22.16
CA ILE A 64 -6.79 17.77 -21.24
C ILE A 64 -8.05 18.24 -21.97
N LYS A 65 -7.99 19.33 -22.75
CA LYS A 65 -9.15 19.84 -23.51
C LYS A 65 -9.64 18.87 -24.58
N GLU A 66 -8.73 18.14 -25.21
CA GLU A 66 -9.05 17.13 -26.22
C GLU A 66 -9.58 15.81 -25.61
N SER A 67 -9.60 15.68 -24.28
CA SER A 67 -10.04 14.46 -23.58
C SER A 67 -11.56 14.24 -23.61
N GLY A 68 -12.35 15.23 -24.04
CA GLY A 68 -13.80 15.10 -24.19
C GLY A 68 -14.53 15.20 -22.86
N GLU A 69 -15.27 14.17 -22.45
CA GLU A 69 -16.05 14.17 -21.20
C GLU A 69 -15.26 13.65 -20.00
N ALA A 70 -14.20 12.85 -20.21
CA ALA A 70 -13.43 12.24 -19.12
C ALA A 70 -11.91 12.30 -19.39
N VAL A 71 -11.15 12.67 -18.36
CA VAL A 71 -9.69 12.65 -18.36
C VAL A 71 -9.17 11.71 -17.30
N THR A 72 -8.07 11.01 -17.59
CA THR A 72 -7.37 10.17 -16.63
C THR A 72 -6.03 10.80 -16.27
N LEU A 73 -5.71 10.89 -14.98
CA LEU A 73 -4.44 11.45 -14.51
C LEU A 73 -3.66 10.43 -13.67
N LEU A 74 -2.35 10.37 -13.91
CA LEU A 74 -1.40 9.82 -12.95
C LEU A 74 -0.79 10.98 -12.17
N VAL A 75 -1.09 11.00 -10.88
CA VAL A 75 -0.61 12.00 -9.94
C VAL A 75 0.18 11.33 -8.82
N ALA A 76 1.16 12.04 -8.29
CA ALA A 76 1.91 11.59 -7.12
C ALA A 76 2.14 12.75 -6.17
N GLY A 77 1.96 12.47 -4.87
CA GLY A 77 2.26 13.42 -3.82
C GLY A 77 3.73 13.81 -3.81
N ARG A 78 4.02 15.00 -3.29
CA ARG A 78 5.38 15.57 -3.25
C ARG A 78 6.42 14.63 -2.62
N ARG A 79 6.03 13.92 -1.55
CA ARG A 79 6.90 12.94 -0.86
C ARG A 79 7.19 11.71 -1.73
N THR A 80 6.16 11.17 -2.35
CA THR A 80 6.24 10.03 -3.27
C THR A 80 7.16 10.32 -4.44
N VAL A 81 7.04 11.51 -5.05
CA VAL A 81 7.91 11.94 -6.16
C VAL A 81 9.38 12.04 -5.71
N ALA A 82 9.63 12.63 -4.54
CA ALA A 82 10.99 12.75 -4.01
C ALA A 82 11.60 11.37 -3.73
N TYR A 83 10.84 10.48 -3.10
CA TYR A 83 11.26 9.11 -2.82
C TYR A 83 11.69 8.35 -4.08
N TYR A 84 10.84 8.33 -5.11
CA TYR A 84 11.16 7.59 -6.34
C TYR A 84 12.30 8.22 -7.11
N ARG A 85 12.39 9.56 -7.12
CA ARG A 85 13.52 10.29 -7.72
C ARG A 85 14.85 9.92 -7.05
N ASP A 86 14.90 9.91 -5.72
CA ASP A 86 16.11 9.60 -4.95
C ASP A 86 16.57 8.15 -5.18
N LYS A 87 15.63 7.25 -5.49
CA LYS A 87 15.92 5.86 -5.85
C LYS A 87 16.19 5.65 -7.35
N GLY A 88 16.16 6.71 -8.16
CA GLY A 88 16.35 6.62 -9.61
C GLY A 88 15.24 5.85 -10.34
N LEU A 89 14.04 5.81 -9.76
CA LEU A 89 12.88 5.10 -10.29
C LEU A 89 11.86 6.09 -10.88
N THR A 90 11.25 5.71 -11.99
CA THR A 90 10.16 6.45 -12.61
C THR A 90 8.83 5.97 -12.02
N VAL A 91 7.97 6.92 -11.65
CA VAL A 91 6.60 6.60 -11.21
C VAL A 91 5.79 6.20 -12.44
N VAL A 92 5.21 4.99 -12.40
CA VAL A 92 4.38 4.45 -13.49
C VAL A 92 2.98 4.10 -13.00
N PRO A 93 1.97 3.99 -13.89
CA PRO A 93 0.59 3.68 -13.51
C PRO A 93 0.44 2.41 -12.66
N ALA A 94 1.26 1.39 -12.90
CA ALA A 94 1.22 0.12 -12.16
C ALA A 94 1.52 0.26 -10.66
N MET A 95 2.12 1.38 -10.24
CA MET A 95 2.46 1.67 -8.83
C MET A 95 1.35 2.43 -8.11
N ALA A 96 0.32 2.87 -8.82
CA ALA A 96 -0.75 3.67 -8.25
C ALA A 96 -1.75 2.81 -7.47
N SER A 97 -2.45 3.43 -6.53
CA SER A 97 -3.65 2.83 -5.96
C SER A 97 -4.79 2.83 -6.98
N PHE A 98 -5.53 1.71 -7.00
CA PHE A 98 -6.73 1.49 -7.82
C PHE A 98 -8.01 1.41 -6.96
N SER A 99 -7.90 1.57 -5.65
CA SER A 99 -9.02 1.39 -4.70
C SER A 99 -10.16 2.38 -4.94
N HIS A 100 -9.87 3.54 -5.52
CA HIS A 100 -10.85 4.60 -5.84
C HIS A 100 -11.17 4.71 -7.33
N VAL A 101 -10.73 3.74 -8.15
CA VAL A 101 -11.07 3.71 -9.57
C VAL A 101 -12.51 3.20 -9.72
N ALA A 102 -13.32 3.95 -10.48
CA ALA A 102 -14.75 3.67 -10.69
C ALA A 102 -14.99 2.35 -11.46
N PHE A 103 -14.03 1.92 -12.27
CA PHE A 103 -14.12 0.70 -13.07
C PHE A 103 -13.49 -0.49 -12.36
N ARG A 104 -14.29 -1.49 -12.03
CA ARG A 104 -13.83 -2.71 -11.33
C ARG A 104 -14.19 -3.96 -12.10
N PRO A 105 -13.27 -4.94 -12.21
CA PRO A 105 -13.62 -6.27 -12.68
C PRO A 105 -14.70 -6.90 -11.79
N ARG A 106 -15.61 -7.64 -12.42
CA ARG A 106 -16.70 -8.35 -11.74
C ARG A 106 -16.43 -9.85 -11.80
N SER A 107 -16.66 -10.55 -10.68
CA SER A 107 -16.61 -12.01 -10.61
C SER A 107 -18.01 -12.56 -10.76
N LEU A 108 -18.28 -13.24 -11.88
CA LEU A 108 -19.57 -13.85 -12.19
C LEU A 108 -19.47 -15.36 -11.92
N HIS A 109 -20.31 -15.86 -11.02
CA HIS A 109 -20.44 -17.29 -10.76
C HIS A 109 -21.64 -17.83 -11.54
N LEU A 110 -21.39 -18.74 -12.48
CA LEU A 110 -22.43 -19.34 -13.31
C LEU A 110 -22.58 -20.81 -12.97
N LEU A 111 -23.82 -21.27 -12.97
CA LEU A 111 -24.20 -22.67 -12.94
C LEU A 111 -24.80 -23.03 -14.30
N MET A 112 -24.44 -24.18 -14.85
CA MET A 112 -24.90 -24.61 -16.16
C MET A 112 -26.41 -24.88 -16.11
N GLY A 113 -27.14 -24.26 -17.04
CA GLY A 113 -28.56 -24.52 -17.26
C GLY A 113 -28.77 -25.67 -18.25
N SER A 114 -30.03 -25.94 -18.58
CA SER A 114 -30.41 -26.99 -19.53
C SER A 114 -29.86 -26.79 -20.95
N SER A 115 -29.56 -25.55 -21.34
CA SER A 115 -29.00 -25.15 -22.63
C SER A 115 -27.55 -24.64 -22.54
N GLY A 116 -26.86 -24.89 -21.42
CA GLY A 116 -25.53 -24.35 -21.15
C GLY A 116 -25.56 -23.07 -20.32
N PHE A 117 -24.56 -22.20 -20.49
CA PHE A 117 -24.46 -20.95 -19.73
C PHE A 117 -25.25 -19.77 -20.34
N GLY A 118 -25.58 -19.83 -21.64
CA GLY A 118 -26.40 -18.84 -22.35
C GLY A 118 -25.68 -17.55 -22.76
N PHE A 119 -24.44 -17.68 -23.24
CA PHE A 119 -23.66 -16.60 -23.85
C PHE A 119 -22.77 -17.14 -24.98
N LEU A 120 -22.37 -16.26 -25.90
CA LEU A 120 -21.35 -16.50 -26.91
C LEU A 120 -20.01 -15.88 -26.50
N LEU A 121 -18.92 -16.66 -26.61
CA LEU A 121 -17.57 -16.11 -26.49
C LEU A 121 -17.06 -15.75 -27.89
N LYS A 122 -16.60 -14.51 -28.07
CA LYS A 122 -16.07 -14.02 -29.34
C LYS A 122 -14.68 -13.43 -29.18
N ALA A 123 -13.78 -13.78 -30.10
CA ALA A 123 -12.48 -13.13 -30.22
C ALA A 123 -12.62 -11.86 -31.06
N GLU A 124 -12.24 -10.70 -30.51
CA GLU A 124 -12.29 -9.41 -31.19
C GLU A 124 -10.95 -8.67 -31.05
N GLU A 125 -10.54 -7.90 -32.05
CA GLU A 125 -9.31 -7.11 -32.00
C GLU A 125 -9.50 -5.87 -31.13
N ARG A 126 -8.57 -5.65 -30.19
CA ARG A 126 -8.52 -4.47 -29.31
C ARG A 126 -7.85 -3.32 -30.03
N LYS A 127 -8.06 -2.09 -29.52
CA LYS A 127 -7.36 -0.89 -30.02
C LYS A 127 -5.83 -0.97 -29.97
N THR A 128 -5.30 -1.87 -29.14
CA THR A 128 -3.87 -2.17 -29.02
C THR A 128 -3.34 -3.11 -30.10
N GLY A 129 -4.20 -3.62 -31.00
CA GLY A 129 -3.87 -4.64 -32.00
C GLY A 129 -3.80 -6.07 -31.44
N THR A 130 -4.08 -6.25 -30.15
CA THR A 130 -4.15 -7.58 -29.50
C THR A 130 -5.55 -8.15 -29.56
N ILE A 131 -5.71 -9.47 -29.56
CA ILE A 131 -7.05 -10.10 -29.51
C ILE A 131 -7.55 -10.17 -28.06
N GLY A 132 -8.79 -9.77 -27.83
CA GLY A 132 -9.53 -9.93 -26.58
C GLY A 132 -10.67 -10.94 -26.71
N GLN A 133 -11.08 -11.52 -25.59
CA GLN A 133 -12.23 -12.43 -25.50
C GLN A 133 -13.44 -11.67 -24.95
N TYR A 134 -14.53 -11.63 -25.68
CA TYR A 134 -15.72 -10.83 -25.36
C TYR A 134 -16.96 -11.71 -25.24
N LEU A 135 -17.81 -11.36 -24.30
CA LEU A 135 -19.08 -12.01 -24.03
C LEU A 135 -20.16 -11.30 -24.84
N ARG A 136 -20.85 -12.06 -25.70
CA ARG A 136 -21.84 -11.56 -26.66
C ARG A 136 -23.10 -12.41 -26.61
N GLU A 137 -24.18 -11.88 -27.17
CA GLU A 137 -25.40 -12.65 -27.47
C GLU A 137 -25.92 -13.38 -26.22
N LEU A 138 -26.28 -12.61 -25.19
CA LEU A 138 -26.84 -13.17 -23.96
C LEU A 138 -28.27 -13.65 -24.18
N ASP A 139 -28.50 -14.92 -23.86
CA ASP A 139 -29.84 -15.52 -23.92
C ASP A 139 -30.70 -15.00 -22.76
N ALA A 140 -31.95 -14.62 -23.05
CA ALA A 140 -32.89 -14.16 -22.03
C ALA A 140 -33.23 -15.27 -21.03
N GLY A 141 -33.19 -14.95 -19.73
CA GLY A 141 -33.42 -15.90 -18.64
C GLY A 141 -32.29 -16.91 -18.43
N SER A 142 -31.15 -16.73 -19.08
CA SER A 142 -30.00 -17.63 -18.95
C SER A 142 -29.25 -17.46 -17.62
N PRO A 143 -28.44 -18.46 -17.20
CA PRO A 143 -27.53 -18.30 -16.07
C PRO A 143 -26.55 -17.13 -16.24
N ALA A 144 -26.12 -16.85 -17.47
CA ALA A 144 -25.28 -15.70 -17.78
C ALA A 144 -25.98 -14.37 -17.45
N GLU A 145 -27.19 -14.14 -17.97
CA GLU A 145 -27.96 -12.93 -17.65
C GLU A 145 -28.23 -12.82 -16.15
N ALA A 146 -28.64 -13.92 -15.50
CA ALA A 146 -28.92 -13.96 -14.06
C ALA A 146 -27.69 -13.66 -13.19
N SER A 147 -26.47 -13.95 -13.67
CA SER A 147 -25.23 -13.60 -12.97
C SER A 147 -24.90 -12.10 -13.02
N GLY A 148 -25.62 -11.32 -13.83
CA GLY A 148 -25.34 -9.91 -14.09
C GLY A 148 -24.34 -9.69 -15.23
N MET A 149 -24.09 -10.70 -16.07
CA MET A 149 -23.30 -10.55 -17.29
C MET A 149 -23.93 -9.51 -18.22
N ARG A 150 -23.11 -8.73 -18.93
CA ARG A 150 -23.55 -7.73 -19.91
C ARG A 150 -22.94 -8.02 -21.27
N ASP A 151 -23.71 -7.76 -22.33
CA ASP A 151 -23.18 -7.85 -23.69
C ASP A 151 -22.01 -6.87 -23.87
N GLY A 152 -20.90 -7.34 -24.42
CA GLY A 152 -19.69 -6.58 -24.62
C GLY A 152 -18.71 -6.62 -23.45
N ASP A 153 -19.03 -7.29 -22.35
CA ASP A 153 -18.07 -7.54 -21.27
C ASP A 153 -16.82 -8.27 -21.82
N ARG A 154 -15.62 -7.80 -21.48
CA ARG A 154 -14.37 -8.50 -21.78
C ARG A 154 -14.10 -9.54 -20.71
N LEU A 155 -13.86 -10.78 -21.12
CA LEU A 155 -13.43 -11.86 -20.25
C LEU A 155 -11.94 -11.74 -19.94
N LEU A 156 -11.61 -11.65 -18.66
CA LEU A 156 -10.25 -11.45 -18.13
C LEU A 156 -9.67 -12.73 -17.54
N ALA A 157 -10.47 -13.53 -16.85
CA ALA A 157 -10.03 -14.77 -16.23
C ALA A 157 -11.15 -15.82 -16.16
N VAL A 158 -10.76 -17.09 -16.16
CA VAL A 158 -11.65 -18.24 -15.94
C VAL A 158 -11.15 -19.01 -14.73
N ASN A 159 -11.98 -19.14 -13.70
CA ASN A 159 -11.64 -19.76 -12.41
C ASN A 159 -10.33 -19.21 -11.83
N GLY A 160 -10.15 -17.89 -11.88
CA GLY A 160 -8.94 -17.19 -11.41
C GLY A 160 -7.72 -17.30 -12.32
N LYS A 161 -7.77 -18.05 -13.43
CA LYS A 161 -6.68 -18.12 -14.41
C LYS A 161 -6.80 -17.00 -15.42
N ASN A 162 -5.79 -16.13 -15.49
CA ASN A 162 -5.71 -15.01 -16.42
C ASN A 162 -5.76 -15.50 -17.88
N LEU A 163 -6.56 -14.83 -18.72
CA LEU A 163 -6.70 -15.08 -20.16
C LEU A 163 -5.95 -14.08 -21.05
N GLU A 164 -5.18 -13.17 -20.49
CA GLU A 164 -4.38 -12.24 -21.27
C GLU A 164 -3.32 -12.98 -22.10
N GLY A 165 -3.34 -12.78 -23.42
CA GLY A 165 -2.50 -13.49 -24.37
C GLY A 165 -2.94 -14.94 -24.67
N VAL A 166 -4.05 -15.41 -24.08
CA VAL A 166 -4.58 -16.75 -24.34
C VAL A 166 -5.41 -16.76 -25.62
N GLU A 167 -5.13 -17.75 -26.48
CA GLU A 167 -5.87 -17.97 -27.73
C GLU A 167 -7.33 -18.33 -27.47
N HIS A 168 -8.19 -17.99 -28.42
CA HIS A 168 -9.64 -18.18 -28.31
C HIS A 168 -10.03 -19.64 -28.00
N GLU A 169 -9.48 -20.61 -28.74
CA GLU A 169 -9.79 -22.03 -28.55
C GLU A 169 -9.38 -22.54 -27.16
N THR A 170 -8.26 -22.03 -26.64
CA THR A 170 -7.78 -22.36 -25.29
C THR A 170 -8.72 -21.79 -24.22
N ALA A 171 -9.18 -20.55 -24.38
CA ALA A 171 -10.17 -19.95 -23.48
C ALA A 171 -11.50 -20.73 -23.46
N VAL A 172 -12.01 -21.12 -24.64
CA VAL A 172 -13.21 -21.97 -24.76
C VAL A 172 -13.01 -23.30 -24.06
N THR A 173 -11.84 -23.92 -24.22
CA THR A 173 -11.50 -25.19 -23.58
C THR A 173 -11.47 -25.06 -22.07
N MET A 174 -10.90 -23.98 -21.53
CA MET A 174 -10.89 -23.71 -20.08
C MET A 174 -12.31 -23.59 -19.51
N ILE A 175 -13.22 -22.90 -20.21
CA ILE A 175 -14.62 -22.77 -19.77
C ILE A 175 -15.31 -24.14 -19.80
N ARG A 176 -15.19 -24.89 -20.90
CA ARG A 176 -15.80 -26.22 -21.03
C ARG A 176 -15.28 -27.23 -20.02
N ALA A 177 -13.98 -27.17 -19.70
CA ALA A 177 -13.36 -28.03 -18.70
C ALA A 177 -13.82 -27.73 -17.26
N SER A 178 -14.52 -26.61 -17.03
CA SER A 178 -15.05 -26.26 -15.72
C SER A 178 -16.28 -27.10 -15.32
N GLY A 179 -16.88 -27.83 -16.27
CA GLY A 179 -18.09 -28.62 -16.03
C GLY A 179 -19.30 -27.72 -15.75
N ASP A 180 -20.11 -28.07 -14.77
CA ASP A 180 -21.41 -27.44 -14.51
C ASP A 180 -21.32 -26.10 -13.77
N SER A 181 -20.13 -25.67 -13.35
CA SER A 181 -19.93 -24.38 -12.70
C SER A 181 -18.66 -23.70 -13.17
N VAL A 182 -18.74 -22.40 -13.42
CA VAL A 182 -17.59 -21.60 -13.83
C VAL A 182 -17.63 -20.23 -13.15
N THR A 183 -16.46 -19.73 -12.77
CA THR A 183 -16.28 -18.36 -12.32
C THR A 183 -15.58 -17.57 -13.42
N LEU A 184 -16.24 -16.52 -13.92
CA LEU A 184 -15.72 -15.65 -14.96
C LEU A 184 -15.40 -14.28 -14.37
N THR A 185 -14.16 -13.83 -14.50
CA THR A 185 -13.78 -12.45 -14.17
C THR A 185 -13.91 -11.61 -15.42
N VAL A 186 -14.73 -10.57 -15.38
CA VAL A 186 -15.08 -9.75 -16.55
C VAL A 186 -14.92 -8.26 -16.26
N ILE A 187 -14.81 -7.43 -17.28
CA ILE A 187 -14.92 -5.98 -17.15
C ILE A 187 -15.79 -5.39 -18.26
N ASP A 188 -16.53 -4.34 -17.94
CA ASP A 188 -17.38 -3.66 -18.92
C ASP A 188 -16.55 -2.87 -19.95
N PRO A 189 -17.14 -2.49 -21.10
CA PRO A 189 -16.42 -1.78 -22.17
C PRO A 189 -15.78 -0.45 -21.74
N GLN A 190 -16.38 0.30 -20.81
CA GLN A 190 -15.81 1.56 -20.35
C GLN A 190 -14.57 1.30 -19.48
N GLY A 191 -14.65 0.31 -18.60
CA GLY A 191 -13.52 -0.15 -17.81
C GLY A 191 -12.39 -0.72 -18.66
N ASP A 192 -12.70 -1.55 -19.65
CA ASP A 192 -11.68 -2.08 -20.57
C ASP A 192 -10.96 -0.95 -21.32
N ALA A 193 -11.71 0.04 -21.82
CA ALA A 193 -11.13 1.20 -22.49
C ALA A 193 -10.25 2.05 -21.55
N PHE A 194 -10.63 2.18 -20.29
CA PHE A 194 -9.85 2.87 -19.26
C PHE A 194 -8.49 2.18 -19.03
N PHE A 195 -8.49 0.89 -18.70
CA PHE A 195 -7.25 0.15 -18.44
C PHE A 195 -6.37 0.00 -19.69
N THR A 196 -6.98 -0.14 -20.86
CA THR A 196 -6.26 -0.14 -22.15
C THR A 196 -5.49 1.16 -22.36
N ARG A 197 -6.09 2.30 -22.05
CA ARG A 197 -5.45 3.62 -22.16
C ARG A 197 -4.24 3.76 -21.23
N LEU A 198 -4.30 3.13 -20.06
CA LEU A 198 -3.20 3.08 -19.11
C LEU A 198 -2.12 2.06 -19.47
N GLY A 199 -2.34 1.22 -20.50
CA GLY A 199 -1.46 0.10 -20.81
C GLY A 199 -1.42 -0.96 -19.69
N LEU A 200 -2.50 -1.08 -18.91
CA LEU A 200 -2.58 -1.99 -17.77
C LEU A 200 -3.62 -3.08 -17.99
N SER A 201 -3.40 -4.22 -17.34
CA SER A 201 -4.41 -5.26 -17.21
C SER A 201 -5.41 -4.87 -16.12
N PRO A 202 -6.73 -4.95 -16.35
CA PRO A 202 -7.73 -4.64 -15.31
C PRO A 202 -7.62 -5.50 -14.05
N LEU A 203 -6.99 -6.69 -14.15
CA LEU A 203 -6.75 -7.58 -13.01
C LEU A 203 -5.86 -6.93 -11.94
N ILE A 204 -5.12 -5.86 -12.26
CA ILE A 204 -4.33 -5.10 -11.26
C ILE A 204 -5.21 -4.50 -10.16
N ALA A 205 -6.46 -4.16 -10.48
CA ALA A 205 -7.40 -3.61 -9.50
C ALA A 205 -7.77 -4.62 -8.40
N LEU A 206 -7.88 -5.91 -8.76
CA LEU A 206 -8.20 -6.99 -7.81
C LEU A 206 -7.03 -7.29 -6.85
N GLN A 207 -5.79 -7.08 -7.31
CA GLN A 207 -4.60 -7.27 -6.46
C GLN A 207 -4.46 -6.18 -5.39
N GLY A 208 -4.97 -4.98 -5.65
CA GLY A 208 -4.98 -3.87 -4.68
C GLY A 208 -5.91 -4.16 -3.51
N GLU A 209 -7.08 -4.73 -3.79
CA GLU A 209 -8.11 -5.05 -2.79
C GLU A 209 -7.64 -6.13 -1.83
N GLN A 210 -7.07 -7.23 -2.31
CA GLN A 210 -6.52 -8.30 -1.45
C GLN A 210 -5.45 -7.76 -0.49
N ARG A 211 -4.60 -6.83 -0.95
CA ARG A 211 -3.58 -6.21 -0.11
C ARG A 211 -4.16 -5.27 0.95
N GLU A 212 -5.28 -4.61 0.68
CA GLU A 212 -5.99 -3.77 1.65
C GLU A 212 -6.79 -4.62 2.64
N GLU A 213 -7.49 -5.66 2.18
CA GLU A 213 -8.21 -6.61 3.02
C GLU A 213 -7.27 -7.37 3.97
N ASP A 214 -6.11 -7.81 3.50
CA ASP A 214 -5.10 -8.46 4.35
C ASP A 214 -4.54 -7.47 5.40
N ARG A 215 -4.37 -6.20 5.04
CA ARG A 215 -3.96 -5.15 5.99
C ARG A 215 -5.03 -4.84 7.02
N GLU A 216 -6.29 -4.77 6.59
CA GLU A 216 -7.41 -4.50 7.49
C GLU A 216 -7.72 -5.70 8.39
N ARG A 217 -7.61 -6.92 7.85
CA ARG A 217 -7.66 -8.18 8.62
C ARG A 217 -6.54 -8.20 9.65
N GLY A 218 -5.30 -7.90 9.27
CA GLY A 218 -4.20 -7.78 10.23
C GLY A 218 -4.46 -6.71 11.30
N ARG A 219 -5.10 -5.59 10.94
CA ARG A 219 -5.49 -4.53 11.89
C ARG A 219 -6.64 -4.95 12.81
N ARG A 220 -7.60 -5.76 12.32
CA ARG A 220 -8.72 -6.31 13.12
C ARG A 220 -8.24 -7.44 14.03
N GLU A 221 -7.40 -8.34 13.54
CA GLU A 221 -6.75 -9.39 14.33
C GLU A 221 -5.90 -8.78 15.44
N ALA A 222 -5.17 -7.69 15.17
CA ALA A 222 -4.46 -6.93 16.21
C ALA A 222 -5.42 -6.30 17.26
N ARG A 223 -6.61 -5.83 16.84
CA ARG A 223 -7.64 -5.28 17.76
C ARG A 223 -8.38 -6.36 18.56
N ASP A 224 -8.62 -7.52 17.98
CA ASP A 224 -9.28 -8.64 18.64
C ASP A 224 -8.32 -9.35 19.62
N GLU A 225 -7.02 -9.41 19.32
CA GLU A 225 -5.99 -9.80 20.28
C GLU A 225 -5.89 -8.80 21.46
N GLU A 226 -6.10 -7.51 21.21
CA GLU A 226 -6.12 -6.44 22.22
C GLU A 226 -7.38 -6.54 23.12
N SER A 227 -8.55 -6.84 22.55
CA SER A 227 -9.81 -7.05 23.29
C SER A 227 -9.83 -8.36 24.10
N ALA A 228 -9.20 -9.43 23.61
CA ALA A 228 -9.05 -10.68 24.37
C ALA A 228 -8.16 -10.53 25.62
N THR A 229 -7.32 -9.49 25.68
CA THR A 229 -6.51 -9.15 26.85
C THR A 229 -7.20 -8.23 27.88
N GLU A 230 -8.37 -7.65 27.58
CA GLU A 230 -9.05 -6.69 28.47
C GLU A 230 -9.90 -7.33 29.59
N ASN A 231 -10.12 -8.65 29.59
CA ASN A 231 -10.90 -9.33 30.64
C ASN A 231 -10.08 -9.80 31.86
N ARG A 232 -8.89 -9.23 32.08
CA ARG A 232 -8.20 -9.32 33.38
C ARG A 232 -7.88 -7.92 33.92
N GLY A 233 -8.88 -7.39 34.64
CA GLY A 233 -8.77 -6.49 35.80
C GLY A 233 -7.65 -5.47 35.87
N GLU A 234 -8.06 -4.20 35.87
CA GLU A 234 -7.52 -3.06 36.63
C GLU A 234 -5.99 -2.87 36.69
N GLY A 235 -5.55 -1.91 35.88
CA GLY A 235 -4.29 -1.19 36.02
C GLY A 235 -3.88 -0.67 34.67
N ALA A 236 -4.17 0.60 34.36
CA ALA A 236 -3.57 1.30 33.22
C ALA A 236 -2.05 1.31 33.42
N SER A 237 -1.38 0.24 32.98
CA SER A 237 0.06 0.17 32.94
C SER A 237 0.48 1.14 31.86
N ALA A 238 1.24 2.17 32.24
CA ALA A 238 1.90 3.07 31.31
C ALA A 238 2.52 2.26 30.14
N PRO A 239 2.47 2.79 28.90
CA PRO A 239 3.06 2.13 27.73
C PRO A 239 4.51 1.79 28.03
N LYS A 240 4.85 0.49 28.01
CA LYS A 240 6.15 0.00 28.51
C LYS A 240 6.98 -0.48 27.32
N PRO A 241 8.05 0.25 26.94
CA PRO A 241 8.94 -0.25 25.91
C PRO A 241 9.62 -1.54 26.40
N ARG A 242 9.75 -2.51 25.49
CA ARG A 242 10.41 -3.81 25.73
C ARG A 242 11.88 -3.70 25.35
N PHE A 243 12.75 -4.09 26.27
CA PHE A 243 14.18 -4.17 26.03
C PHE A 243 14.58 -5.62 25.78
N GLY A 244 15.11 -5.90 24.59
CA GLY A 244 15.61 -7.21 24.19
C GLY A 244 17.12 -7.17 24.02
N ARG A 245 17.85 -8.03 24.73
CA ARG A 245 19.28 -8.28 24.49
C ARG A 245 19.41 -9.62 23.76
N LEU A 246 19.92 -9.58 22.53
CA LEU A 246 19.98 -10.72 21.64
C LEU A 246 21.43 -11.12 21.40
N VAL A 247 21.72 -12.42 21.50
CA VAL A 247 23.01 -12.99 21.13
C VAL A 247 22.82 -13.88 19.91
N GLN A 248 23.51 -13.56 18.83
CA GLN A 248 23.40 -14.22 17.53
C GLN A 248 23.77 -15.71 17.65
N ASN A 249 23.03 -16.57 16.96
CA ASN A 249 23.41 -17.98 16.79
C ASN A 249 23.87 -18.22 15.34
N SER A 250 24.09 -19.48 14.95
CA SER A 250 24.47 -19.85 13.58
C SER A 250 23.48 -19.41 12.48
N GLU A 251 22.25 -19.07 12.86
CA GLU A 251 21.16 -18.64 11.98
C GLU A 251 20.87 -17.13 12.07
N GLY A 252 21.68 -16.37 12.82
CA GLY A 252 21.47 -14.93 12.99
C GLY A 252 20.73 -14.57 14.29
N PHE A 253 20.14 -13.38 14.31
CA PHE A 253 19.29 -12.93 15.42
C PHE A 253 17.83 -13.40 15.29
N GLY A 254 17.46 -14.00 14.16
CA GLY A 254 16.11 -14.54 13.94
C GLY A 254 15.01 -13.48 13.76
N PHE A 255 15.36 -12.30 13.23
CA PHE A 255 14.42 -11.26 12.83
C PHE A 255 14.94 -10.49 11.61
N GLN A 256 14.06 -9.77 10.92
CA GLN A 256 14.39 -8.79 9.90
C GLN A 256 13.92 -7.41 10.35
N VAL A 257 14.61 -6.36 9.89
CA VAL A 257 14.15 -4.99 10.00
C VAL A 257 13.45 -4.57 8.71
N TYR A 258 12.39 -3.79 8.85
CA TYR A 258 11.52 -3.36 7.77
C TYR A 258 11.20 -1.88 7.94
N SER A 259 11.22 -1.10 6.86
CA SER A 259 10.75 0.29 6.88
C SER A 259 9.54 0.42 5.97
N ILE A 260 8.49 1.10 6.43
CA ILE A 260 7.33 1.43 5.60
C ILE A 260 7.65 2.73 4.84
N ALA A 261 7.43 2.71 3.52
CA ALA A 261 7.55 3.92 2.71
C ALA A 261 6.56 4.97 3.21
N ASP A 262 7.03 6.21 3.40
CA ASP A 262 6.27 7.36 3.91
C ASP A 262 5.91 7.35 5.41
N GLU A 263 6.42 6.40 6.21
CA GLU A 263 6.30 6.41 7.68
C GLU A 263 7.66 6.59 8.38
N THR A 264 7.71 7.37 9.46
CA THR A 264 8.90 7.52 10.29
C THR A 264 9.00 6.37 11.30
N GLY A 265 10.01 5.52 11.14
CA GLY A 265 10.30 4.42 12.05
C GLY A 265 10.82 3.18 11.33
N THR A 266 11.51 2.32 12.07
CA THR A 266 11.92 0.99 11.60
C THR A 266 11.16 -0.06 12.41
N TYR A 267 10.74 -1.14 11.76
CA TYR A 267 9.87 -2.18 12.32
C TYR A 267 10.59 -3.53 12.34
N ILE A 268 10.30 -4.35 13.33
CA ILE A 268 10.70 -5.76 13.39
C ILE A 268 9.72 -6.60 12.57
N LYS A 269 10.21 -7.53 11.74
CA LYS A 269 9.39 -8.44 10.93
C LYS A 269 10.06 -9.80 10.77
N GLN A 270 9.28 -10.83 10.42
CA GLN A 270 9.78 -12.19 10.19
C GLN A 270 10.55 -12.74 11.40
N VAL A 271 10.00 -12.53 12.60
CA VAL A 271 10.55 -13.12 13.81
C VAL A 271 10.40 -14.64 13.73
N ALA A 272 11.52 -15.35 13.68
CA ALA A 272 11.54 -16.80 13.58
C ALA A 272 10.96 -17.44 14.85
N ALA A 273 9.94 -18.28 14.69
CA ALA A 273 9.29 -18.97 15.81
C ALA A 273 10.32 -19.79 16.62
N GLY A 274 10.44 -19.49 17.92
CA GLY A 274 11.41 -20.14 18.82
C GLY A 274 12.87 -19.69 18.65
N GLY A 275 13.15 -18.74 17.75
CA GLY A 275 14.46 -18.14 17.51
C GLY A 275 14.90 -17.12 18.56
N VAL A 276 16.10 -16.56 18.40
CA VAL A 276 16.72 -15.63 19.38
C VAL A 276 15.83 -14.41 19.64
N ALA A 277 15.32 -13.76 18.59
CA ALA A 277 14.42 -12.62 18.71
C ALA A 277 13.10 -12.95 19.42
N ALA A 278 12.46 -14.06 19.07
CA ALA A 278 11.22 -14.50 19.73
C ALA A 278 11.44 -14.73 21.24
N ARG A 279 12.57 -15.34 21.62
CA ARG A 279 12.94 -15.58 23.03
C ARG A 279 13.29 -14.31 23.78
N ALA A 280 13.86 -13.32 23.09
CA ALA A 280 14.08 -11.98 23.61
C ALA A 280 12.79 -11.15 23.70
N GLY A 281 11.65 -11.73 23.31
CA GLY A 281 10.34 -11.13 23.42
C GLY A 281 10.02 -10.12 22.31
N LEU A 282 10.75 -10.13 21.20
CA LEU A 282 10.43 -9.34 20.00
C LEU A 282 9.25 -9.99 19.27
N ARG A 283 8.43 -9.15 18.63
CA ARG A 283 7.26 -9.55 17.86
C ARG A 283 7.28 -8.85 16.50
N ASP A 284 6.59 -9.45 15.54
CA ASP A 284 6.35 -8.80 14.25
C ASP A 284 5.56 -7.51 14.47
N TRP A 285 5.94 -6.46 13.73
CA TRP A 285 5.43 -5.09 13.80
C TRP A 285 5.82 -4.27 15.03
N ASP A 286 6.74 -4.76 15.86
CA ASP A 286 7.35 -3.94 16.89
C ASP A 286 8.13 -2.78 16.27
N VAL A 287 7.90 -1.56 16.78
CA VAL A 287 8.65 -0.36 16.39
C VAL A 287 9.98 -0.35 17.12
N LEU A 288 11.07 -0.25 16.36
CA LEU A 288 12.43 -0.15 16.89
C LEU A 288 12.71 1.31 17.28
N VAL A 289 12.87 1.53 18.57
CA VAL A 289 13.09 2.85 19.18
C VAL A 289 14.59 3.12 19.38
N GLU A 290 15.34 2.13 19.90
CA GLU A 290 16.78 2.27 20.13
C GLU A 290 17.55 1.01 19.69
N VAL A 291 18.78 1.22 19.21
CA VAL A 291 19.79 0.17 18.99
C VAL A 291 21.01 0.48 19.85
N ASN A 292 21.36 -0.41 20.78
CA ASN A 292 22.43 -0.25 21.76
C ASN A 292 22.38 1.05 22.56
N GLY A 293 21.17 1.55 22.85
CA GLY A 293 20.95 2.81 23.57
C GLY A 293 21.00 4.06 22.71
N GLU A 294 21.18 3.93 21.40
CA GLU A 294 21.06 5.05 20.46
C GLU A 294 19.66 5.07 19.85
N ASN A 295 18.94 6.20 19.97
CA ASN A 295 17.64 6.39 19.36
C ASN A 295 17.74 6.35 17.83
N VAL A 296 16.85 5.59 17.20
CA VAL A 296 16.81 5.37 15.75
C VAL A 296 15.46 5.73 15.11
N GLU A 297 14.57 6.40 15.84
CA GLU A 297 13.20 6.70 15.38
C GLU A 297 13.18 7.59 14.12
N SER A 298 14.17 8.46 13.98
CA SER A 298 14.39 9.32 12.82
C SER A 298 15.58 8.90 11.95
N SER A 299 16.25 7.79 12.28
CA SER A 299 17.37 7.27 11.49
C SER A 299 16.86 6.63 10.21
N PRO A 300 17.57 6.80 9.08
CA PRO A 300 17.24 6.10 7.85
C PRO A 300 17.51 4.60 8.00
N TYR A 301 16.73 3.77 7.29
CA TYR A 301 16.83 2.31 7.33
C TYR A 301 18.27 1.78 7.24
N GLU A 302 19.08 2.33 6.33
CA GLU A 302 20.46 1.91 6.11
C GLU A 302 21.34 2.14 7.35
N ASP A 303 21.14 3.23 8.08
CA ASP A 303 21.86 3.55 9.32
C ASP A 303 21.46 2.58 10.44
N VAL A 304 20.17 2.26 10.56
CA VAL A 304 19.68 1.27 11.53
C VAL A 304 20.25 -0.11 11.27
N VAL A 305 20.28 -0.54 10.01
CA VAL A 305 20.92 -1.80 9.60
C VAL A 305 22.41 -1.79 9.92
N CYS A 306 23.12 -0.71 9.61
CA CYS A 306 24.54 -0.56 9.92
C CYS A 306 24.80 -0.69 11.43
N LYS A 307 23.99 -0.03 12.28
CA LYS A 307 24.12 -0.11 13.75
C LYS A 307 23.92 -1.53 14.27
N ILE A 308 22.92 -2.26 13.78
CA ILE A 308 22.68 -3.66 14.17
C ILE A 308 23.84 -4.55 13.71
N GLN A 309 24.33 -4.39 12.47
CA GLN A 309 25.45 -5.19 11.95
C GLN A 309 26.76 -4.90 12.68
N ALA A 310 27.03 -3.63 13.02
CA ALA A 310 28.21 -3.22 13.78
C ALA A 310 28.23 -3.78 15.22
N SER A 311 27.08 -4.23 15.73
CA SER A 311 26.96 -4.84 17.06
C SER A 311 27.59 -6.24 17.14
N GLY A 312 27.90 -6.86 15.98
CA GLY A 312 28.56 -8.16 15.92
C GLY A 312 27.64 -9.28 16.40
N GLN A 313 28.08 -10.05 17.40
CA GLN A 313 27.33 -11.22 17.90
C GLN A 313 26.27 -10.87 18.96
N GLU A 314 26.21 -9.62 19.41
CA GLU A 314 25.28 -9.22 20.47
C GLU A 314 24.70 -7.84 20.20
N VAL A 315 23.37 -7.71 20.26
CA VAL A 315 22.67 -6.43 20.07
C VAL A 315 21.62 -6.21 21.15
N ALA A 316 21.54 -4.98 21.65
CA ALA A 316 20.48 -4.53 22.54
C ALA A 316 19.48 -3.67 21.76
N LEU A 317 18.19 -3.99 21.85
CA LEU A 317 17.12 -3.31 21.13
C LEU A 317 16.07 -2.83 22.13
N LEU A 318 15.67 -1.56 22.02
CA LEU A 318 14.46 -1.05 22.65
C LEU A 318 13.36 -1.03 21.61
N VAL A 319 12.31 -1.82 21.83
CA VAL A 319 11.18 -1.95 20.91
C VAL A 319 9.86 -1.66 21.62
N MET A 320 8.85 -1.21 20.89
CA MET A 320 7.53 -0.93 21.43
C MET A 320 6.46 -1.48 20.49
N SER A 321 5.31 -1.89 21.00
CA SER A 321 4.20 -2.24 20.09
C SER A 321 3.78 -1.00 19.30
N GLN A 322 3.26 -1.21 18.10
CA GLN A 322 2.86 -0.11 17.22
C GLN A 322 1.80 0.80 17.87
N ASN A 323 0.83 0.22 18.57
CA ASN A 323 -0.23 0.96 19.26
C ASN A 323 0.33 1.84 20.39
N GLU A 324 1.18 1.27 21.25
CA GLU A 324 1.80 2.00 22.37
C GLU A 324 2.73 3.11 21.87
N TYR A 325 3.46 2.87 20.77
CA TYR A 325 4.35 3.84 20.15
C TYR A 325 3.58 5.07 19.67
N TRP A 326 2.49 4.86 18.91
CA TRP A 326 1.68 5.98 18.42
C TRP A 326 0.94 6.69 19.54
N HIS A 327 0.44 5.97 20.55
CA HIS A 327 -0.11 6.57 21.75
C HIS A 327 0.93 7.49 22.44
N CYS A 328 2.19 7.07 22.54
CA CYS A 328 3.25 7.91 23.10
C CYS A 328 3.55 9.13 22.22
N LYS A 329 3.56 8.99 20.89
CA LYS A 329 3.80 10.10 19.96
C LYS A 329 2.67 11.14 20.01
N GLU A 330 1.42 10.69 19.99
CA GLU A 330 0.24 11.56 20.05
C GLU A 330 0.13 12.32 21.38
N ASN A 331 0.54 11.68 22.48
CA ASN A 331 0.50 12.28 23.82
C ASN A 331 1.84 12.91 24.25
N HIS A 332 2.81 13.04 23.34
CA HIS A 332 4.16 13.58 23.60
C HIS A 332 4.89 12.93 24.79
N ILE A 333 4.68 11.63 25.00
CA ILE A 333 5.35 10.84 26.04
C ILE A 333 6.76 10.48 25.54
N PRO A 334 7.83 10.77 26.31
CA PRO A 334 9.20 10.49 25.88
C PRO A 334 9.46 8.98 25.80
N LEU A 335 10.01 8.54 24.67
CA LEU A 335 10.43 7.17 24.42
C LEU A 335 11.96 7.09 24.53
N SER A 336 12.46 6.89 25.74
CA SER A 336 13.88 6.63 25.96
C SER A 336 14.02 5.49 26.96
N SER A 337 15.00 4.62 26.76
CA SER A 337 15.46 3.79 27.87
C SER A 337 16.04 4.75 28.92
N GLY A 338 15.41 4.84 30.09
CA GLY A 338 15.98 5.52 31.25
C GLY A 338 17.18 4.74 31.81
N VAL A 339 18.11 4.30 30.96
CA VAL A 339 19.29 3.55 31.33
C VAL A 339 20.45 4.54 31.44
N PRO A 340 20.92 4.86 32.67
CA PRO A 340 22.13 5.64 32.83
C PRO A 340 23.28 4.89 32.17
N GLY A 341 24.02 5.59 31.30
CA GLY A 341 25.18 5.08 30.60
C GLY A 341 26.18 4.39 31.53
N GLY A 342 26.93 3.46 30.92
CA GLY A 342 27.89 2.59 31.56
C GLY A 342 28.85 3.26 32.54
N GLY A 343 29.36 2.42 33.45
CA GLY A 343 30.21 2.79 34.57
C GLY A 343 31.29 3.81 34.24
N GLY A 344 31.16 4.98 34.87
CA GLY A 344 32.27 5.87 35.20
C GLY A 344 32.72 5.61 36.63
N GLU A 345 34.02 5.40 36.79
CA GLU A 345 34.71 5.06 38.02
C GLU A 345 34.50 6.06 39.16
N ARG A 346 34.39 5.50 40.37
CA ARG A 346 34.94 5.96 41.66
C ARG A 346 35.01 7.49 41.89
N GLN A 347 34.25 7.94 42.89
CA GLN A 347 34.87 8.57 44.06
C GLN A 347 34.06 8.29 45.32
N ARG A 348 34.71 7.63 46.29
CA ARG A 348 34.23 7.50 47.66
C ARG A 348 34.24 8.89 48.29
N GLY A 349 33.08 9.53 48.42
CA GLY A 349 32.88 10.68 49.29
C GLY A 349 32.37 10.18 50.64
N ASN A 350 33.23 10.22 51.66
CA ASN A 350 32.85 9.98 53.05
C ASN A 350 31.68 10.87 53.46
N GLY A 351 30.66 10.25 54.07
CA GLY A 351 29.67 10.98 54.84
C GLY A 351 30.33 11.65 56.05
N SER A 352 30.04 12.94 56.24
CA SER A 352 30.11 13.60 57.54
C SER A 352 29.03 14.67 57.56
N LEU A 353 28.06 14.47 58.44
CA LEU A 353 26.98 15.38 58.79
C LEU A 353 27.52 16.77 59.17
N PRO A 354 26.68 17.81 59.10
CA PRO A 354 26.65 18.76 60.19
C PRO A 354 25.27 18.81 60.85
N SER A 355 25.34 18.67 62.15
CA SER A 355 24.34 18.97 63.16
C SER A 355 23.78 20.38 63.04
N ASP A 356 22.47 20.49 63.25
CA ASP A 356 21.80 21.68 63.75
C ASP A 356 22.48 22.20 65.02
N SER A 357 22.80 23.51 65.05
CA SER A 357 22.67 24.33 66.25
C SER A 357 22.79 25.82 65.93
N THR A 358 21.67 26.51 66.09
CA THR A 358 21.53 27.87 66.63
C THR A 358 22.76 28.44 67.36
N SER A 359 23.16 29.67 67.00
CA SER A 359 23.55 30.72 67.95
C SER A 359 23.96 32.02 67.25
N ARG A 360 23.11 33.04 67.44
CA ARG A 360 23.33 34.50 67.40
C ARG A 360 23.38 35.22 66.06
#